data_AF-A0A949Y9T0-F1
#
_entry.id   AF-A0A949Y9T0-F1
#
_cell.length_a   1.000
_cell.length_b   1.000
_cell.length_c   1.000
_cell.angle_alpha   90.00
_cell.angle_beta   90.00
_cell.angle_gamma   90.00
#
_symmetry.space_group_name_H-M   'P 1'
#
loop_
_entity.id
_entity.type
_entity.pdbx_description
1 polymer ?
#
loop_
_entity_poly.entity_id
_entity_poly.type
_entity_poly.pdbx_seq_one_letter_code
_entity_poly.pdbx_strand_id
1 'polypeptide(L)'
;FKNPIRKLGASFAKGAFQTIRRKMNPDTYGGSQLLGVNGICIIAHGASSPLAIKNAIRAAADSIKYELNPQITKEIAACEGSLKEVGARS
;
A
#
# COMPACT_ATOMS: atom_id res chain seq x y z
N PHE A 1 26.38 14.12 31.48
CA PHE A 1 25.07 13.97 30.80
C PHE A 1 24.17 15.22 30.85
N LYS A 2 24.70 16.45 30.84
CA LYS A 2 23.88 17.69 30.87
C LYS A 2 24.52 18.73 29.94
N ASN A 3 24.39 18.57 28.63
CA ASN A 3 24.80 19.61 27.68
C ASN A 3 23.55 20.07 26.91
N PRO A 4 23.07 21.32 27.10
CA PRO A 4 21.78 21.80 26.59
C PRO A 4 21.70 21.73 25.06
N ILE A 5 22.83 21.91 24.36
CA ILE A 5 22.94 21.79 22.90
C ILE A 5 22.59 20.37 22.44
N ARG A 6 23.02 19.34 23.18
CA ARG A 6 22.68 17.94 22.87
C ARG A 6 21.20 17.62 23.13
N LYS A 7 20.57 18.24 24.13
CA LYS A 7 19.12 18.11 24.36
C LYS A 7 18.30 18.76 23.26
N LEU A 8 18.73 19.94 22.80
CA LEU A 8 18.06 20.64 21.71
C LEU A 8 18.16 19.83 20.40
N GLY A 9 19.36 19.37 20.05
CA GLY A 9 19.58 18.50 18.90
C GLY A 9 18.77 17.20 18.96
N ALA A 10 18.70 16.56 20.13
CA ALA A 10 17.88 15.36 20.33
C ALA A 10 16.37 15.64 20.17
N SER A 11 15.89 16.81 20.58
CA SER A 11 14.48 17.20 20.43
C SER A 11 14.11 17.39 18.95
N PHE A 12 14.95 18.08 18.18
CA PHE A 12 14.74 18.23 16.74
C PHE A 12 14.80 16.89 15.99
N ALA A 13 15.79 16.05 16.33
CA ALA A 13 15.91 14.72 15.74
C ALA A 13 14.70 13.82 16.08
N LYS A 14 14.16 13.91 17.30
CA LYS A 14 12.99 13.13 17.74
C LYS A 14 11.75 13.40 16.87
N GLY A 15 11.51 14.65 16.46
CA GLY A 15 10.42 14.99 15.54
C GLY A 15 10.58 14.37 14.14
N ALA A 16 11.80 14.38 13.62
CA ALA A 16 12.12 13.73 12.34
C ALA A 16 11.95 12.21 12.43
N PHE A 17 12.47 11.58 13.48
CA PHE A 17 12.32 10.14 13.71
C PHE A 17 10.87 9.71 13.92
N GLN A 18 10.06 10.53 14.61
CA GLN A 18 8.63 10.24 14.79
C GLN A 18 7.85 10.32 13.47
N THR A 19 8.22 11.25 12.58
CA THR A 19 7.62 11.36 11.25
C THR A 19 7.97 10.16 10.36
N ILE A 20 9.24 9.71 10.42
CA ILE A 20 9.70 8.50 9.71
C ILE A 20 8.98 7.26 10.26
N ARG A 21 8.90 7.11 11.58
CA ARG A 21 8.18 6.00 12.22
C ARG A 21 6.69 5.97 11.87
N ARG A 22 6.05 7.13 11.72
CA ARG A 22 4.64 7.22 11.29
C ARG A 22 4.46 6.80 9.83
N LYS A 23 5.38 7.16 8.93
CA LYS A 23 5.36 6.71 7.52
C LYS A 23 5.68 5.22 7.36
N MET A 24 6.48 4.67 8.27
CA MET A 24 6.87 3.26 8.30
C MET A 24 5.89 2.39 9.11
N ASN A 25 4.75 2.94 9.56
CA ASN A 25 3.81 2.17 10.36
C ASN A 25 2.92 1.35 9.41
N PRO A 26 2.99 -0.01 9.42
CA PRO A 26 2.20 -0.85 8.52
C PRO A 26 0.68 -0.66 8.71
N ASP A 27 0.27 -0.13 9.86
CA ASP A 27 -1.12 0.20 10.19
C ASP A 27 -1.77 1.24 9.25
N THR A 28 -0.99 2.08 8.55
CA THR A 28 -1.58 3.09 7.64
C THR A 28 -2.15 2.48 6.35
N TYR A 29 -1.70 1.29 5.95
CA TYR A 29 -2.16 0.63 4.73
C TYR A 29 -3.19 -0.48 4.99
N GLY A 30 -3.33 -0.92 6.24
CA GLY A 30 -4.42 -1.79 6.69
C GLY A 30 -4.34 -3.26 6.25
N GLY A 31 -3.52 -3.59 5.25
CA GLY A 31 -3.30 -4.96 4.79
C GLY A 31 -2.66 -5.00 3.41
N SER A 32 -2.41 -6.21 2.90
CA SER A 32 -1.96 -6.42 1.52
C SER A 32 -3.14 -6.74 0.61
N GLN A 33 -3.14 -6.17 -0.60
CA GLN A 33 -4.12 -6.52 -1.64
C GLN A 33 -3.66 -7.81 -2.33
N LEU A 34 -4.52 -8.82 -2.36
CA LEU A 34 -4.26 -10.05 -3.11
C LEU A 34 -4.78 -9.88 -4.54
N LEU A 35 -3.86 -9.84 -5.50
CA LEU A 35 -4.15 -9.72 -6.94
C LEU A 35 -4.30 -11.11 -7.59
N GLY A 36 -5.03 -11.16 -8.70
CA GLY A 36 -5.22 -12.40 -9.49
C GLY A 36 -6.42 -13.26 -9.05
N VAL A 37 -7.22 -12.78 -8.10
CA VAL A 37 -8.53 -13.35 -7.76
C VAL A 37 -9.64 -12.64 -8.53
N ASN A 38 -10.78 -13.30 -8.75
CA ASN A 38 -11.95 -12.67 -9.40
C ASN A 38 -12.72 -11.77 -8.42
N GLY A 39 -12.06 -10.71 -7.94
CA GLY A 39 -12.63 -9.77 -6.97
C GLY A 39 -11.57 -9.00 -6.20
N ILE A 40 -11.97 -8.46 -5.05
CA ILE A 40 -11.08 -7.70 -4.16
C ILE A 40 -10.89 -8.50 -2.88
N CYS A 41 -9.65 -8.81 -2.56
CA CYS A 41 -9.28 -9.52 -1.35
C CYS A 41 -8.18 -8.74 -0.62
N ILE A 42 -8.44 -8.36 0.63
CA ILE A 42 -7.48 -7.65 1.49
C ILE A 42 -7.10 -8.57 2.64
N ILE A 43 -5.81 -8.86 2.77
CA ILE A 43 -5.26 -9.68 3.85
C ILE A 43 -4.74 -8.74 4.95
N ALA A 44 -5.43 -8.72 6.09
CA ALA A 44 -4.98 -8.02 7.30
C ALA A 44 -4.16 -8.98 8.20
N HIS A 45 -3.21 -8.44 8.95
CA HIS A 45 -2.39 -9.23 9.88
C HIS A 45 -3.17 -9.48 11.19
N GLY A 46 -2.94 -10.62 11.86
CA GLY A 46 -3.67 -10.96 13.09
C GLY A 46 -3.47 -9.97 14.25
N ALA A 47 -2.31 -9.30 14.31
CA ALA A 47 -2.03 -8.23 15.27
C ALA A 47 -2.40 -6.81 14.75
N SER A 48 -3.24 -6.71 13.71
CA SER A 48 -3.66 -5.42 13.15
C SER A 48 -4.45 -4.59 14.17
N SER A 49 -4.06 -3.33 14.34
CA SER A 49 -4.79 -2.39 15.19
C SER A 49 -6.17 -2.05 14.59
N PRO A 50 -7.11 -1.52 15.40
CA PRO A 50 -8.42 -1.06 14.88
C PRO A 50 -8.29 -0.04 13.74
N LEU A 51 -7.23 0.79 13.76
CA LEU A 51 -6.93 1.74 12.69
C LEU A 51 -6.53 1.02 11.39
N ALA A 52 -5.73 -0.04 11.49
CA ALA A 52 -5.36 -0.86 10.35
C ALA A 52 -6.59 -1.51 9.71
N ILE A 53 -7.49 -2.09 10.50
CA ILE A 53 -8.74 -2.68 9.99
C ILE A 53 -9.63 -1.64 9.30
N LYS A 54 -9.77 -0.45 9.89
CA LYS A 54 -10.50 0.67 9.25
C LYS A 54 -9.90 1.03 7.88
N ASN A 55 -8.57 1.12 7.80
CA ASN A 55 -7.88 1.44 6.55
C ASN A 55 -8.02 0.31 5.52
N ALA A 56 -8.03 -0.96 5.95
CA ALA A 56 -8.25 -2.11 5.10
C ALA A 56 -9.64 -2.10 4.44
N ILE A 57 -10.68 -1.83 5.25
CA ILE A 57 -12.06 -1.72 4.76
C ILE A 57 -12.19 -0.55 3.78
N ARG A 58 -11.58 0.59 4.10
CA ARG A 58 -11.53 1.74 3.19
C ARG A 58 -10.85 1.39 1.87
N ALA A 59 -9.70 0.73 1.92
CA ALA A 59 -8.97 0.29 0.72
C ALA A 59 -9.81 -0.67 -0.13
N ALA A 60 -10.57 -1.58 0.50
CA ALA A 60 -11.51 -2.46 -0.21
C ALA A 60 -12.62 -1.65 -0.91
N ALA A 61 -13.25 -0.70 -0.21
CA ALA A 61 -14.29 0.15 -0.78
C ALA A 61 -13.77 1.01 -1.94
N ASP A 62 -12.59 1.62 -1.78
CA ASP A 62 -11.94 2.39 -2.83
C ASP A 62 -11.62 1.48 -4.04
N SER A 63 -11.15 0.25 -3.81
CA SER A 63 -10.87 -0.72 -4.88
C SER A 63 -12.11 -1.10 -5.69
N ILE A 64 -13.28 -1.20 -5.05
CA ILE A 64 -14.56 -1.43 -5.73
C ILE A 64 -14.92 -0.17 -6.54
N LYS A 65 -14.84 1.01 -5.90
CA LYS A 65 -15.20 2.29 -6.52
C LYS A 65 -14.39 2.61 -7.77
N TYR A 66 -13.11 2.25 -7.78
CA TYR A 66 -12.22 2.46 -8.92
C TYR A 66 -12.20 1.30 -9.91
N GLU A 67 -13.02 0.26 -9.69
CA GLU A 67 -13.13 -0.91 -10.57
C GLU A 67 -11.75 -1.52 -10.88
N LEU A 68 -10.90 -1.67 -9.86
CA LEU A 68 -9.51 -2.09 -10.04
C LEU A 68 -9.39 -3.44 -10.75
N ASN A 69 -10.22 -4.42 -10.37
CA ASN A 69 -10.16 -5.75 -10.97
C ASN A 69 -10.52 -5.74 -12.48
N PRO A 70 -11.64 -5.12 -12.91
CA PRO A 70 -11.91 -4.88 -14.33
C PRO A 70 -10.78 -4.16 -15.08
N GLN A 71 -10.18 -3.13 -14.49
CA GLN A 71 -9.07 -2.41 -15.13
C GLN A 71 -7.86 -3.30 -15.33
N ILE A 72 -7.46 -4.07 -14.30
CA ILE A 72 -6.33 -5.01 -14.40
C ILE A 72 -6.60 -6.05 -15.50
N THR A 73 -7.80 -6.64 -15.54
CA THR A 73 -8.16 -7.61 -16.58
C THR A 73 -8.09 -6.98 -17.98
N LYS A 74 -8.61 -5.76 -18.13
CA LYS A 74 -8.59 -5.03 -19.40
C LYS A 74 -7.17 -4.76 -19.89
N GLU A 75 -6.28 -4.29 -19.01
CA GLU A 75 -4.89 -3.99 -19.37
C GLU A 75 -4.09 -5.25 -19.69
N ILE A 76 -4.30 -6.33 -18.94
CA ILE A 76 -3.67 -7.63 -19.25
C ILE A 76 -4.11 -8.12 -20.64
N ALA A 77 -5.41 -8.02 -20.96
CA ALA A 77 -5.93 -8.40 -22.27
C ALA A 77 -5.36 -7.53 -23.41
N ALA A 78 -5.20 -6.22 -23.18
CA ALA A 78 -4.59 -5.31 -24.14
C ALA A 78 -3.12 -5.67 -24.41
N CYS A 79 -2.35 -5.96 -23.35
CA CYS A 79 -0.97 -6.42 -23.46
C CYS A 79 -0.83 -7.75 -24.21
N GLU A 80 -1.75 -8.70 -24.00
CA GLU A 80 -1.74 -9.98 -24.73
C GLU A 80 -1.88 -9.78 -26.24
N GLY A 81 -2.72 -8.82 -26.66
CA GLY A 81 -2.85 -8.44 -28.08
C GLY A 81 -1.53 -7.93 -28.67
N SER A 82 -0.84 -7.04 -27.95
CA SER A 82 0.48 -6.52 -28.39
C SER A 82 1.54 -7.61 -28.47
N LEU A 83 1.53 -8.60 -27.57
CA LEU A 83 2.48 -9.72 -27.61
C LEU A 83 2.24 -10.64 -28.82
N LYS A 84 0.98 -10.86 -29.21
CA LYS A 84 0.65 -11.65 -30.42
C LYS A 84 1.10 -10.95 -31.69
N GLU A 85 1.01 -9.62 -31.77
CA GLU A 85 1.55 -8.88 -32.93
C GLU A 85 3.08 -8.93 -33.04
N VAL A 86 3.80 -8.95 -31.92
CA VAL A 86 5.26 -9.09 -31.92
C VAL A 86 5.69 -10.50 -32.29
N GLY A 87 5.01 -11.53 -31.77
CA GLY A 87 5.30 -12.93 -32.09
C GLY A 87 4.90 -13.36 -33.51
N ALA A 88 3.97 -12.65 -34.17
CA ALA A 88 3.59 -12.90 -35.56
C ALA A 88 4.54 -12.25 -36.58
N ARG A 89 5.48 -11.40 -36.13
CA ARG A 89 6.50 -10.74 -36.97
C ARG A 89 7.86 -11.45 -36.94
N SER A 90 7.97 -12.58 -36.23
CA SER A 90 9.16 -13.44 -36.15
C SER A 90 8.98 -14.76 -36.87
#